data_AF-A0A835KQH0-F1
#
_entry.id   AF-A0A835KQH0-F1
#
_cell.length_a   1.000
_cell.length_b   1.000
_cell.length_c   1.000
_cell.angle_alpha   90.00
_cell.angle_beta   90.00
_cell.angle_gamma   90.00
#
_symmetry.space_group_name_H-M   'P 1'
#
loop_
_entity.id
_entity.type
_entity.pdbx_description
1 polymer ?
#
loop_
_entity_poly.entity_id
_entity_poly.type
_entity_poly.pdbx_seq_one_letter_code
_entity_poly.pdbx_strand_id
1 'polypeptide(L)'
;MCTSSCSYEIRVNKDDIMHHCRFSIEKKLGNGDPSITCCEYVRNANVEEICEAFTEADKAKIALWKWVKVTRKCGNALATGHDCAGYVVQPPMS
;
A
#
# COMPACT_ATOMS: atom_id res chain seq x y z
N MET A 1 33.20 -19.05 10.12
CA MET A 1 32.66 -17.67 10.09
C MET A 1 31.57 -17.65 9.04
N CYS A 2 30.31 -17.56 9.47
CA CYS A 2 29.17 -17.59 8.55
C CYS A 2 29.09 -16.26 7.79
N THR A 3 29.54 -16.25 6.55
CA THR A 3 29.42 -15.12 5.63
C THR A 3 28.10 -15.26 4.89
N SER A 4 27.02 -14.77 5.48
CA SER A 4 25.88 -14.16 4.80
C SER A 4 24.81 -13.94 5.85
N SER A 5 24.42 -12.70 6.08
CA SER A 5 23.26 -12.35 6.88
C SER A 5 22.06 -13.21 6.49
N CYS A 6 21.52 -13.95 7.44
CA CYS A 6 20.14 -14.46 7.38
C CYS A 6 19.14 -13.31 7.61
N SER A 7 19.27 -12.20 6.89
CA SER A 7 18.20 -11.22 6.77
C SER A 7 17.27 -11.76 5.69
N TYR A 8 16.25 -12.49 6.09
CA TYR A 8 15.11 -12.70 5.22
C TYR A 8 14.54 -11.30 4.95
N GLU A 9 14.78 -10.73 3.78
CA GLU A 9 13.93 -9.63 3.33
C GLU A 9 12.57 -10.26 3.08
N ILE A 10 11.61 -10.04 3.99
CA ILE A 10 10.20 -10.32 3.66
C ILE A 10 9.90 -9.38 2.50
N ARG A 11 9.90 -9.92 1.27
CA ARG A 11 9.42 -9.19 0.10
C ARG A 11 7.92 -9.04 0.26
N VAL A 12 7.50 -7.96 0.90
CA VAL A 12 6.10 -7.59 1.00
C VAL A 12 5.57 -7.39 -0.42
N ASN A 13 4.65 -8.23 -0.83
CA ASN A 13 4.04 -8.16 -2.16
C ASN A 13 2.65 -7.52 -2.09
N LYS A 14 2.07 -7.27 -3.27
CA LYS A 14 0.72 -6.69 -3.43
C LYS A 14 -0.35 -7.51 -2.72
N ASP A 15 -0.27 -8.84 -2.76
CA ASP A 15 -1.32 -9.70 -2.22
C ASP A 15 -1.33 -9.66 -0.68
N ASP A 16 -0.16 -9.60 -0.04
CA ASP A 16 -0.04 -9.40 1.40
C ASP A 16 -0.66 -8.06 1.84
N ILE A 17 -0.36 -6.99 1.09
CA ILE A 17 -0.97 -5.68 1.29
C ILE A 17 -2.49 -5.75 1.15
N MET A 18 -2.98 -6.37 0.07
CA MET A 18 -4.41 -6.50 -0.18
C MET A 18 -5.12 -7.30 0.91
N HIS A 19 -4.46 -8.31 1.48
CA HIS A 19 -4.99 -9.09 2.59
C HIS A 19 -5.04 -8.29 3.90
N HIS A 20 -3.90 -7.73 4.32
CA HIS A 20 -3.77 -7.08 5.64
C HIS A 20 -4.41 -5.69 5.70
N CYS A 21 -4.43 -4.96 4.59
CA CYS A 21 -5.00 -3.61 4.49
C CYS A 21 -6.43 -3.60 3.94
N ARG A 22 -7.02 -4.77 3.65
CA ARG A 22 -8.35 -4.96 3.04
C ARG A 22 -9.40 -3.98 3.55
N PHE A 23 -9.56 -3.89 4.87
CA PHE A 23 -10.60 -3.07 5.52
C PHE A 23 -10.44 -1.57 5.29
N SER A 24 -9.24 -1.11 4.96
CA SER A 24 -8.93 0.31 4.75
C SER A 24 -8.85 0.68 3.28
N ILE A 25 -8.71 -0.28 2.35
CA ILE A 25 -8.53 -0.01 0.91
C ILE A 25 -9.70 -0.46 0.03
N GLU A 26 -10.51 -1.44 0.46
CA GLU A 26 -11.64 -1.92 -0.35
C GLU A 26 -12.70 -0.82 -0.57
N LYS A 27 -13.28 -0.78 -1.78
CA LYS A 27 -14.31 0.21 -2.15
C LYS A 27 -15.55 0.11 -1.28
N LYS A 28 -15.98 -1.13 -1.00
CA LYS A 28 -17.26 -1.44 -0.31
C LYS A 28 -17.19 -1.27 1.21
N LEU A 29 -15.99 -1.09 1.77
CA LEU A 29 -15.79 -0.92 3.20
C LEU A 29 -15.69 0.56 3.57
N GLY A 30 -15.80 0.87 4.85
CA GLY A 30 -15.72 2.25 5.35
C GLY A 30 -14.37 2.93 5.08
N ASN A 31 -14.21 4.15 5.56
CA ASN A 31 -12.96 4.91 5.51
C ASN A 31 -12.16 4.76 6.82
N GLY A 32 -12.09 3.53 7.33
CA GLY A 32 -11.44 3.21 8.59
C GLY A 32 -9.92 3.34 8.53
N ASP A 33 -9.32 3.52 9.69
CA ASP A 33 -7.88 3.64 9.82
C ASP A 33 -7.18 2.29 9.63
N PRO A 34 -5.97 2.26 9.06
CA PRO A 34 -5.22 1.03 8.88
C PRO A 34 -4.88 0.40 10.23
N SER A 35 -4.93 -0.92 10.29
CA SER A 35 -4.48 -1.67 11.45
C SER A 35 -2.95 -1.55 11.62
N ILE A 36 -2.46 -1.87 12.82
CA ILE A 36 -1.01 -1.92 13.11
C ILE A 36 -0.31 -2.85 12.11
N THR A 37 -0.86 -4.06 11.91
CA THR A 37 -0.34 -5.03 10.95
C THR A 37 -0.34 -4.49 9.52
N CYS A 38 -1.43 -3.86 9.05
CA CYS A 38 -1.42 -3.23 7.73
C CYS A 38 -0.27 -2.22 7.60
N CYS A 39 -0.05 -1.37 8.60
CA CYS A 39 1.03 -0.40 8.55
C CYS A 39 2.43 -1.01 8.64
N GLU A 40 2.62 -2.14 9.31
CA GLU A 40 3.90 -2.87 9.26
C GLU A 40 4.23 -3.32 7.84
N TYR A 41 3.27 -3.90 7.12
CA TYR A 41 3.47 -4.30 5.73
C TYR A 41 3.72 -3.09 4.83
N VAL A 42 2.91 -2.03 4.96
CA VAL A 42 3.05 -0.81 4.15
C VAL A 42 4.40 -0.13 4.36
N ARG A 43 4.92 -0.07 5.60
CA ARG A 43 6.24 0.52 5.89
C ARG A 43 7.40 -0.23 5.26
N ASN A 44 7.25 -1.55 5.08
CA ASN A 44 8.28 -2.41 4.50
C ASN A 44 8.07 -2.68 3.01
N ALA A 45 7.04 -2.09 2.39
CA ALA A 45 6.73 -2.28 0.99
C ALA A 45 7.37 -1.21 0.09
N ASN A 46 7.68 -1.60 -1.15
CA ASN A 46 7.92 -0.65 -2.23
C ASN A 46 6.56 -0.17 -2.78
N VAL A 47 6.01 0.90 -2.21
CA VAL A 47 4.64 1.35 -2.52
C VAL A 47 4.44 1.78 -3.98
N GLU A 48 5.52 2.17 -4.68
CA GLU A 48 5.50 2.50 -6.11
C GLU A 48 5.36 1.22 -6.96
N GLU A 49 6.15 0.19 -6.68
CA GLU A 49 6.03 -1.12 -7.36
C GLU A 49 4.65 -1.77 -7.10
N ILE A 50 4.08 -1.59 -5.90
CA ILE A 50 2.73 -2.06 -5.58
C ILE A 50 1.68 -1.34 -6.44
N CYS A 51 1.86 -0.05 -6.73
CA CYS A 51 0.97 0.67 -7.65
C CYS A 51 1.00 0.06 -9.05
N GLU A 52 2.18 -0.22 -9.58
CA GLU A 52 2.34 -0.84 -10.91
C GLU A 52 1.79 -2.27 -10.97
N ALA A 53 1.82 -2.99 -9.84
CA ALA A 53 1.32 -4.34 -9.73
C ALA A 53 -0.22 -4.45 -9.68
N PHE A 54 -0.96 -3.37 -9.46
CA PHE A 54 -2.42 -3.44 -9.39
C PHE A 54 -3.06 -3.76 -10.73
N THR A 55 -3.73 -4.91 -10.79
CA THR A 55 -4.48 -5.33 -11.98
C THR A 55 -5.85 -4.64 -12.07
N GLU A 56 -6.51 -4.74 -13.23
CA GLU A 56 -7.91 -4.31 -13.37
C GLU A 56 -8.85 -5.01 -12.36
N ALA A 57 -8.59 -6.29 -12.08
CA ALA A 57 -9.36 -7.05 -11.09
C ALA A 57 -9.16 -6.52 -9.66
N ASP A 58 -7.96 -6.06 -9.33
CA ASP A 58 -7.67 -5.42 -8.05
C ASP A 58 -8.34 -4.05 -7.97
N LYS A 59 -8.20 -3.23 -9.02
CA LYS A 59 -8.85 -1.92 -9.16
C LYS A 59 -10.38 -2.00 -9.13
N ALA A 60 -10.98 -3.14 -9.47
CA ALA A 60 -12.41 -3.37 -9.29
C ALA A 60 -12.80 -3.47 -7.79
N LYS A 61 -11.90 -3.99 -6.94
CA LYS A 61 -12.12 -4.25 -5.50
C LYS A 61 -11.69 -3.09 -4.61
N ILE A 62 -10.59 -2.42 -4.93
CA ILE A 62 -9.97 -1.38 -4.08
C ILE A 62 -10.22 0.03 -4.61
N ALA A 63 -10.22 1.01 -3.72
CA ALA A 63 -10.18 2.42 -4.08
C ALA A 63 -8.74 2.93 -4.01
N LEU A 64 -8.16 3.35 -5.14
CA LEU A 64 -6.77 3.84 -5.20
C LEU A 64 -6.52 5.05 -4.29
N TRP A 65 -7.49 5.96 -4.18
CA TRP A 65 -7.40 7.09 -3.24
C TRP A 65 -7.31 6.63 -1.77
N LYS A 66 -7.94 5.50 -1.41
CA LYS A 66 -7.84 4.92 -0.07
C LYS A 66 -6.48 4.28 0.15
N TRP A 67 -5.94 3.60 -0.86
CA TRP A 67 -4.56 3.10 -0.82
C TRP A 67 -3.57 4.24 -0.55
N VAL A 68 -3.65 5.33 -1.32
CA VAL A 68 -2.81 6.54 -1.11
C VAL A 68 -2.99 7.13 0.29
N LYS A 69 -4.20 7.12 0.84
CA LYS A 69 -4.45 7.55 2.23
C LYS A 69 -3.76 6.62 3.24
N VAL A 70 -3.82 5.30 3.03
CA VAL A 70 -3.18 4.30 3.90
C VAL A 70 -1.66 4.46 3.89
N THR A 71 -1.04 4.62 2.71
CA THR A 71 0.42 4.79 2.59
C THR A 71 0.91 6.00 3.38
N ARG A 72 0.17 7.12 3.30
CA ARG A 72 0.40 8.32 4.13
C ARG A 72 0.28 8.05 5.62
N LYS A 73 -0.83 7.46 6.05
CA LYS A 73 -1.08 7.18 7.47
C LYS A 73 -0.04 6.26 8.09
N CYS A 74 0.48 5.33 7.31
CA CYS A 74 1.50 4.39 7.76
C CYS A 74 2.93 4.96 7.69
N GLY A 75 3.12 6.16 7.12
CA GLY A 75 4.43 6.84 7.05
C GLY A 75 5.30 6.44 5.86
N ASN A 76 4.71 5.83 4.83
CA ASN A 76 5.39 5.47 3.58
C ASN A 76 4.64 6.06 2.38
N ALA A 77 4.50 7.39 2.36
CA ALA A 77 3.65 8.09 1.42
C ALA A 77 4.20 8.05 -0.01
N LEU A 78 3.32 7.83 -0.98
CA LEU A 78 3.61 8.08 -2.40
C LEU A 78 3.80 9.58 -2.64
N ALA A 79 4.72 9.92 -3.54
CA ALA A 79 4.98 11.30 -3.93
C ALA A 79 3.75 11.96 -4.58
N THR A 80 3.50 13.24 -4.25
CA THR A 80 2.46 14.03 -4.92
C THR A 80 2.74 14.13 -6.41
N GLY A 81 1.71 13.94 -7.24
CA GLY A 81 1.82 13.93 -8.70
C GLY A 81 2.21 12.58 -9.32
N HIS A 82 2.63 11.60 -8.51
CA HIS A 82 2.87 10.23 -9.00
C HIS A 82 1.56 9.59 -9.48
N ASP A 83 1.60 8.87 -10.60
CA ASP A 83 0.47 8.09 -11.10
C ASP A 83 0.50 6.68 -10.53
N CYS A 84 -0.40 6.42 -9.57
CA CYS A 84 -0.58 5.10 -8.99
C CYS A 84 -1.74 4.37 -9.71
N ALA A 85 -1.41 3.58 -10.73
CA ALA A 85 -2.37 2.74 -11.47
C ALA A 85 -3.55 3.50 -12.11
N GLY A 86 -3.32 4.73 -12.56
CA GLY A 86 -4.32 5.64 -13.12
C GLY A 86 -4.88 6.65 -12.10
N TYR A 87 -4.41 6.62 -10.85
CA TYR A 87 -4.75 7.62 -9.83
C TYR A 87 -3.56 8.53 -9.55
N VAL A 88 -3.67 9.79 -9.96
CA VAL A 88 -2.66 10.82 -9.67
C VAL A 88 -2.76 11.24 -8.20
N VAL A 89 -1.67 11.03 -7.46
CA VAL A 89 -1.58 11.32 -6.03
C VAL A 89 -1.74 12.83 -5.79
N GLN A 90 -2.86 13.19 -5.15
CA GLN A 90 -3.19 14.57 -4.77
C GLN A 90 -2.45 14.99 -3.50
N PRO A 91 -2.09 16.27 -3.29
CA PRO A 91 -1.51 16.72 -2.03
C PRO A 91 -2.41 16.38 -0.82
N PRO A 92 -1.86 16.29 0.41
CA PRO A 92 -2.69 16.16 1.60
C PRO A 92 -3.66 17.33 1.65
N MET A 93 -4.96 17.06 1.82
CA MET A 93 -5.93 18.13 2.08
C MET A 93 -5.62 18.68 3.47
N SER A 94 -5.25 19.97 3.53
CA SER A 94 -4.98 20.72 4.76
C SER A 94 -6.24 20.90 5.60
#